data_AF-A0A8X7UTC8-F1
#
_entry.id   AF-A0A8X7UTC8-F1
#
_cell.length_a   1.000
_cell.length_b   1.000
_cell.length_c   1.000
_cell.angle_alpha   90.00
_cell.angle_beta   90.00
_cell.angle_gamma   90.00
#
_symmetry.space_group_name_H-M   'P 1'
#
loop_
_entity.id
_entity.type
_entity.pdbx_description
1 polymer ?
#
loop_
_entity_poly.entity_id
_entity_poly.type
_entity_poly.pdbx_seq_one_letter_code
_entity_poly.pdbx_strand_id
1 'polypeptide(L)'
;MTEVKDGVIYYVMKDGYVKSGDMTSSRRLFNEMRFRTVVTWTIIIHGYCNNKDVASWNDMINGYALNGDVSAALDLFLAMLREVKPDEVTILAVLSACNHIAV
;
A
#
# COMPACT_ATOMS: atom_id res chain seq x y z
N MET A 1 0.25 -6.80 34.25
CA MET A 1 -0.96 -6.03 33.88
C MET A 1 -0.63 -4.97 32.82
N THR A 2 0.07 -5.38 31.77
CA THR A 2 0.59 -4.53 30.68
C THR A 2 0.15 -5.07 29.31
N GLU A 3 0.12 -6.39 29.13
CA GLU A 3 -0.30 -7.05 27.87
C GLU A 3 -1.74 -6.76 27.44
N VAL A 4 -2.69 -6.62 28.38
CA VAL A 4 -4.11 -6.43 28.05
C VAL A 4 -4.37 -5.06 27.42
N LYS A 5 -3.60 -4.02 27.79
CA LYS A 5 -3.70 -2.69 27.15
C LYS A 5 -3.14 -2.71 25.74
N ASP A 6 -2.04 -3.42 25.51
CA ASP A 6 -1.39 -3.49 24.20
C ASP A 6 -2.24 -4.23 23.17
N GLY A 7 -2.93 -5.30 23.60
CA GLY A 7 -3.88 -6.02 22.75
C GLY A 7 -5.01 -5.12 22.25
N VAL A 8 -5.65 -4.36 23.14
CA VAL A 8 -6.77 -3.46 22.76
C VAL A 8 -6.30 -2.39 21.79
N ILE A 9 -5.12 -1.79 22.00
CA ILE A 9 -4.61 -0.74 21.11
C ILE A 9 -4.20 -1.33 19.75
N TYR A 10 -3.63 -2.54 19.74
CA TYR A 10 -3.36 -3.30 18.52
C TYR A 10 -4.65 -3.55 17.72
N TYR A 11 -5.71 -4.06 18.34
CA TYR A 11 -6.98 -4.33 17.66
C TYR A 11 -7.66 -3.05 17.17
N VAL A 12 -7.67 -1.97 17.96
CA VAL A 12 -8.27 -0.68 17.57
C VAL A 12 -7.54 -0.07 16.39
N MET A 13 -6.21 -0.04 16.42
CA MET A 13 -5.41 0.45 15.29
C MET A 13 -5.61 -0.44 14.07
N LYS A 14 -5.43 -1.76 14.20
CA LYS A 14 -5.55 -2.71 13.09
C LYS A 14 -6.94 -2.71 12.44
N ASP A 15 -8.02 -2.79 13.23
CA ASP A 15 -9.39 -2.82 12.70
C ASP A 15 -9.74 -1.47 12.04
N GLY A 16 -9.32 -0.36 12.65
CA GLY A 16 -9.41 0.97 12.06
C GLY A 16 -8.71 1.04 10.70
N TYR A 17 -7.46 0.57 10.62
CA TYR A 17 -6.70 0.57 9.36
C TYR A 17 -7.29 -0.33 8.29
N VAL A 18 -7.62 -1.58 8.63
CA VAL A 18 -8.08 -2.59 7.66
C VAL A 18 -9.47 -2.26 7.11
N LYS A 19 -10.35 -1.66 7.92
CA LYS A 19 -11.72 -1.33 7.47
C LYS A 19 -11.86 0.04 6.82
N SER A 20 -11.04 1.03 7.22
CA SER A 20 -11.23 2.42 6.76
C SER A 20 -10.18 2.90 5.75
N GLY A 21 -9.03 2.23 5.63
CA GLY A 21 -7.91 2.74 4.82
C GLY A 21 -7.36 4.09 5.31
N ASP A 22 -7.87 4.64 6.42
CA ASP A 22 -7.53 5.97 6.91
C ASP A 22 -6.23 5.93 7.73
N MET A 23 -5.12 6.00 6.99
CA MET A 23 -3.79 6.07 7.58
C MET A 23 -3.57 7.34 8.43
N THR A 24 -4.36 8.39 8.20
CA THR A 24 -4.23 9.69 8.87
C THR A 24 -4.73 9.63 10.31
N SER A 25 -5.92 9.06 10.52
CA SER A 25 -6.47 8.80 11.85
C SER A 25 -5.58 7.83 12.63
N SER A 26 -5.09 6.80 11.94
CA SER A 26 -4.07 5.88 12.43
C SER A 26 -2.87 6.57 13.10
N ARG A 27 -2.26 7.47 12.32
CA ARG A 27 -1.09 8.25 12.74
C ARG A 27 -1.41 9.19 13.91
N ARG A 28 -2.58 9.82 13.94
CA ARG A 28 -2.99 10.66 15.08
C ARG A 28 -3.03 9.87 16.38
N LEU A 29 -3.71 8.72 16.38
CA LEU A 29 -3.76 7.82 17.54
C LEU A 29 -2.36 7.43 18.00
N PHE A 30 -1.47 7.04 17.06
CA PHE A 30 -0.09 6.69 17.37
C PHE A 30 0.72 7.85 17.98
N ASN A 31 0.46 9.07 17.55
CA ASN A 31 1.10 10.26 18.09
C ASN A 31 0.62 10.59 19.51
N GLU A 32 -0.67 10.39 19.79
CA GLU A 32 -1.29 10.61 21.12
C GLU A 32 -0.93 9.55 22.16
N MET A 33 -0.46 8.37 21.73
CA MET A 33 -0.03 7.32 22.65
C MET A 33 1.12 7.77 23.56
N ARG A 34 0.92 7.68 24.88
CA ARG A 34 1.95 7.95 25.89
C ARG A 34 3.13 6.97 25.81
N PHE A 35 2.89 5.73 25.36
CA PHE A 35 3.90 4.70 25.18
C PHE A 35 3.67 3.97 23.86
N ARG A 36 4.72 3.84 23.04
CA ARG A 36 4.69 3.11 21.76
C ARG A 36 5.47 1.82 21.93
N THR A 37 4.92 0.71 21.45
CA THR A 37 5.53 -0.61 21.53
C THR A 37 6.01 -1.04 20.14
N VAL A 38 6.81 -2.11 20.09
CA VAL A 38 7.24 -2.71 18.80
C VAL A 38 6.03 -3.03 17.93
N VAL A 39 4.94 -3.50 18.53
CA VAL A 39 3.70 -3.83 17.83
C VAL A 39 3.07 -2.60 17.16
N THR A 40 3.00 -1.45 17.83
CA THR A 40 2.37 -0.25 17.23
C THR A 40 3.18 0.34 16.10
N TRP A 41 4.51 0.24 16.17
CA TRP A 41 5.39 0.57 15.04
C TRP A 41 5.14 -0.36 13.84
N THR A 42 5.07 -1.66 14.06
CA THR A 42 4.78 -2.64 13.00
C THR A 42 3.46 -2.35 12.30
N ILE A 43 2.40 -2.00 13.04
CA ILE A 43 1.10 -1.65 12.45
C ILE A 43 1.22 -0.39 11.57
N ILE A 44 1.87 0.66 12.06
CA ILE A 44 2.05 1.92 11.31
C ILE A 44 2.80 1.68 10.00
N ILE A 45 3.93 0.95 10.07
CA ILE A 45 4.74 0.63 8.90
C ILE A 45 3.91 -0.18 7.90
N HIS A 46 3.23 -1.23 8.39
CA HIS A 46 2.38 -2.06 7.54
C HIS A 46 1.23 -1.27 6.88
N GLY A 47 0.62 -0.33 7.61
CA GLY A 47 -0.41 0.56 7.06
C GLY A 47 0.15 1.46 5.96
N TYR A 48 1.33 2.06 6.16
CA TYR A 48 1.99 2.87 5.14
C TYR A 48 2.41 2.07 3.91
N CYS A 49 2.91 0.84 4.10
CA CYS A 49 3.28 -0.03 2.98
C CYS A 49 2.07 -0.50 2.16
N ASN A 50 0.90 -0.65 2.79
CA ASN A 50 -0.33 -1.02 2.10
C ASN A 50 -1.09 0.16 1.51
N ASN A 51 -0.86 1.38 2.01
CA ASN A 51 -1.42 2.58 1.41
C ASN A 51 -0.59 2.98 0.17
N LYS A 52 -0.76 2.22 -0.91
CA LYS A 52 -0.10 2.48 -2.19
C LYS A 52 -0.76 3.68 -2.85
N ASP A 53 0.00 4.77 -2.99
CA ASP A 53 -0.38 5.89 -3.83
C ASP A 53 -0.14 5.57 -5.32
N VAL A 54 -0.62 6.45 -6.19
CA VAL A 54 -0.46 6.33 -7.66
C VAL A 54 1.01 6.13 -8.03
N ALA A 55 1.92 6.86 -7.38
CA ALA A 55 3.35 6.77 -7.64
C ALA A 55 3.91 5.38 -7.34
N SER A 56 3.56 4.80 -6.19
CA SER A 56 3.98 3.45 -5.80
C SER A 56 3.46 2.38 -6.76
N TRP A 57 2.21 2.51 -7.22
CA TRP A 57 1.65 1.62 -8.25
C TRP A 57 2.41 1.74 -9.58
N ASN A 58 2.70 2.97 -10.00
CA ASN A 58 3.44 3.25 -11.23
C ASN A 58 4.85 2.68 -11.19
N ASP A 59 5.56 2.82 -10.06
CA ASP A 59 6.91 2.28 -9.89
C ASP A 59 6.92 0.76 -10.01
N MET A 60 5.94 0.07 -9.39
CA MET A 60 5.83 -1.39 -9.51
C MET A 60 5.52 -1.81 -10.96
N ILE A 61 4.53 -1.17 -11.60
CA ILE A 61 4.14 -1.49 -12.98
C ILE A 61 5.32 -1.27 -13.94
N ASN A 62 6.04 -0.15 -13.80
CA ASN A 62 7.25 0.13 -14.57
C ASN A 62 8.35 -0.91 -14.32
N GLY A 63 8.57 -1.32 -13.07
CA GLY A 63 9.56 -2.33 -12.72
C GLY A 63 9.33 -3.65 -13.46
N TYR A 64 8.07 -4.11 -13.51
CA TYR A 64 7.73 -5.33 -14.28
C TYR A 64 7.78 -5.10 -15.80
N ALA A 65 7.30 -3.93 -16.28
CA ALA A 65 7.34 -3.57 -17.69
C ALA A 65 8.77 -3.54 -18.25
N LEU A 66 9.72 -2.94 -17.52
CA LEU A 66 11.14 -2.85 -17.90
C LEU A 66 11.84 -4.23 -17.88
N ASN A 67 11.37 -5.16 -17.06
CA ASN A 67 11.87 -6.53 -17.01
C ASN A 67 11.19 -7.45 -18.05
N GLY A 68 10.26 -6.94 -18.86
CA GLY A 68 9.54 -7.71 -19.87
C GLY A 68 8.45 -8.63 -19.31
N ASP A 69 8.15 -8.56 -18.01
CA ASP A 69 7.07 -9.35 -17.39
C ASP A 69 5.74 -8.60 -17.50
N VAL A 70 5.16 -8.67 -18.69
CA VAL A 70 3.93 -7.95 -19.02
C VAL A 70 2.72 -8.51 -18.27
N SER A 71 2.71 -9.81 -17.95
CA SER A 71 1.63 -10.42 -17.20
C SER A 71 1.56 -9.81 -15.79
N ALA A 72 2.69 -9.75 -15.08
CA ALA A 72 2.74 -9.15 -13.76
C ALA A 72 2.43 -7.64 -13.79
N ALA A 73 2.89 -6.92 -14.82
CA ALA A 73 2.58 -5.50 -14.99
C ALA A 73 1.07 -5.26 -15.19
N LEU A 74 0.41 -6.08 -16.02
CA LEU A 74 -1.04 -6.01 -16.25
C LEU A 74 -1.85 -6.43 -15.02
N ASP A 75 -1.43 -7.47 -14.31
CA ASP A 75 -2.10 -7.90 -13.07
C ASP A 75 -2.06 -6.79 -12.01
N LEU A 76 -0.93 -6.09 -11.88
CA LEU A 76 -0.82 -4.92 -11.00
C LEU A 76 -1.68 -3.75 -11.46
N PHE A 77 -1.72 -3.46 -12.76
CA PHE A 77 -2.60 -2.42 -13.31
C PHE A 77 -4.09 -2.73 -13.02
N LEU A 78 -4.52 -3.98 -13.21
CA LEU A 78 -5.88 -4.40 -12.90
C LEU A 78 -6.20 -4.34 -11.40
N ALA A 79 -5.22 -4.62 -10.54
CA ALA A 79 -5.36 -4.44 -9.10
C ALA A 79 -5.49 -2.94 -8.74
N MET A 80 -4.65 -2.09 -9.34
CA MET A 80 -4.70 -0.63 -9.16
C MET A 80 -6.08 -0.08 -9.49
N LEU A 81 -6.71 -0.50 -10.60
CA LEU A 81 -8.05 -0.04 -11.02
C LEU A 81 -9.15 -0.25 -9.98
N ARG A 82 -8.96 -1.14 -9.00
CA ARG A 82 -9.92 -1.39 -7.90
C ARG A 82 -9.77 -0.41 -6.74
N GLU A 83 -8.61 0.23 -6.63
CA GLU A 83 -8.23 1.03 -5.46
C GLU A 83 -7.97 2.50 -5.83
N VAL A 84 -7.35 2.76 -6.99
CA VAL A 84 -6.79 4.04 -7.37
C VAL A 84 -6.95 4.30 -8.87
N LYS A 85 -7.28 5.54 -9.25
CA LYS A 85 -7.39 5.94 -10.66
C LYS A 85 -5.98 6.06 -11.30
N PRO A 86 -5.72 5.40 -12.44
CA PRO A 86 -4.47 5.56 -13.19
C PRO A 86 -4.24 6.99 -13.68
N ASP A 87 -2.98 7.37 -13.77
CA ASP A 87 -2.54 8.60 -14.42
C ASP A 87 -1.87 8.34 -15.77
N GLU A 88 -1.42 9.39 -16.43
CA GLU A 88 -0.75 9.29 -17.73
C GLU A 88 0.51 8.42 -17.66
N VAL A 89 1.24 8.46 -16.55
CA VAL A 89 2.45 7.65 -16.33
C VAL A 89 2.09 6.17 -16.25
N THR A 90 0.99 5.82 -15.57
CA THR A 90 0.49 4.44 -15.53
C THR A 90 0.20 3.91 -16.94
N ILE A 91 -0.48 4.71 -17.77
CA ILE A 91 -0.88 4.28 -19.12
C ILE A 91 0.35 4.07 -20.01
N LEU A 92 1.34 4.96 -19.91
CA LEU A 92 2.62 4.82 -20.64
C LEU A 92 3.37 3.56 -20.22
N ALA A 93 3.42 3.25 -18.92
CA ALA A 93 4.07 2.04 -18.39
C ALA A 93 3.47 0.75 -18.97
N VAL A 94 2.13 0.66 -18.97
CA VAL A 94 1.41 -0.50 -19.50
C VAL A 94 1.59 -0.62 -21.01
N LEU A 95 1.52 0.48 -21.77
CA LEU A 95 1.76 0.48 -23.21
C LEU A 95 3.20 0.04 -23.55
N SER A 96 4.18 0.50 -22.77
CA SER A 96 5.58 0.09 -22.91
C SER A 96 5.74 -1.41 -22.68
N ALA A 97 5.09 -1.95 -21.64
CA ALA A 97 5.09 -3.39 -21.38
C ALA A 97 4.53 -4.17 -22.58
N CYS A 98 3.37 -3.76 -23.11
CA CYS A 98 2.77 -4.41 -24.28
C CYS A 98 3.65 -4.35 -25.55
N ASN A 99 4.46 -3.30 -25.72
CA ASN A 99 5.37 -3.18 -26.85
C ASN A 99 6.54 -4.19 -26.77
N HIS A 100 6.92 -4.64 -25.57
CA HIS A 100 7.91 -5.70 -25.38
C HIS A 100 7.41 -7.10 -25.80
N ILE A 101 6.10 -7.29 -26.03
CA ILE A 101 5.55 -8.56 -26.57
C ILE A 101 5.84 -8.68 -28.09
N ALA A 102 6.14 -7.57 -28.76
CA ALA A 102 6.21 -7.50 -30.23
C ALA A 102 7.61 -7.76 -30.83
N VAL A 103 8.58 -8.27 -30.05
CA VAL A 103 9.95 -8.57 -30.52
C VAL A 103 10.30 -10.03 -30.30
#